data_AF-A0A6I0KLX3-F1
#
_entry.id   AF-A0A6I0KLX3-F1
#
_cell.length_a   1.000
_cell.length_b   1.000
_cell.length_c   1.000
_cell.angle_alpha   90.00
_cell.angle_beta   90.00
_cell.angle_gamma   90.00
#
_symmetry.space_group_name_H-M   'P 1'
#
loop_
_entity.id
_entity.type
_entity.pdbx_description
1 polymer ?
#
loop_
_entity_poly.entity_id
_entity_poly.type
_entity_poly.pdbx_seq_one_letter_code
_entity_poly.pdbx_strand_id
1 'polypeptide(L)'
;LESTGQHQRQPWFGCACCPSNICRFIPSLPGYIYAVKDKDVYVNLFMSNTSDLKVGGKAVSIEQTTQYPWNGDITIGINKNSAGQFNLKVRIPGWVRGQVVPSDLYTYSDGKRLKYTVKVNGEAVQNELKDGYFCIDRRWKKGDKVEVHFDMEPRIVKANNKVEADRGRIAVERGPIVYCAEFPDNNFDIFSVFMNRNPKFEVVEKPDLLYGINQLKTGAQTLGYDDQGRLTTTDVSLTLIPYYAWAHRGSGAMEVWLPQELSASRPTMPATLASESKIDASHRAKSISAINDRLIPKDENDRSLPYYHWWPKQGTTEWITYEFPAEAAVSSSTVYWFDDAPWGGCRVPKSWKIYYKDAQGQWQPVTGADKYGVVKGAGNTVNFDPVKTKSIKLEITLPDKHAAGVYEWEVQ
;
A
#
# COMPACT_ATOMS: atom_id res chain seq x y z
N LEU A 1 -1.05 -4.87 -0.84
CA LEU A 1 -0.16 -3.82 -0.29
C LEU A 1 -0.17 -2.61 -1.23
N GLU A 2 -1.38 -2.23 -1.62
CA GLU A 2 -1.69 -1.22 -2.62
C GLU A 2 -3.10 -0.70 -2.28
N SER A 3 -3.39 0.56 -2.57
CA SER A 3 -4.72 1.16 -2.42
C SER A 3 -4.95 2.14 -3.55
N THR A 4 -6.09 2.08 -4.22
CA THR A 4 -6.56 3.05 -5.22
C THR A 4 -7.46 4.13 -4.61
N GLY A 5 -7.52 4.21 -3.28
CA GLY A 5 -8.39 5.13 -2.54
C GLY A 5 -9.69 4.53 -2.03
N GLN A 6 -9.87 3.22 -2.20
CA GLN A 6 -11.03 2.47 -1.75
C GLN A 6 -10.96 2.04 -0.26
N HIS A 7 -9.84 2.29 0.42
CA HIS A 7 -9.61 1.87 1.80
C HIS A 7 -9.31 3.03 2.77
N GLN A 8 -9.84 2.90 3.99
CA GLN A 8 -9.48 3.70 5.16
C GLN A 8 -9.83 2.89 6.43
N ARG A 9 -9.17 3.17 7.55
CA ARG A 9 -9.50 2.52 8.84
C ARG A 9 -10.94 2.87 9.24
N GLN A 10 -11.63 1.91 9.86
CA GLN A 10 -12.93 2.09 10.48
C GLN A 10 -12.83 1.86 11.99
N PRO A 11 -13.63 2.54 12.82
CA PRO A 11 -13.61 2.32 14.27
C PRO A 11 -13.97 0.88 14.66
N TRP A 12 -14.90 0.26 13.92
CA TRP A 12 -15.43 -1.07 14.22
C TRP A 12 -16.01 -1.74 12.96
N PHE A 13 -16.31 -3.03 13.05
CA PHE A 13 -16.87 -3.84 11.96
C PHE A 13 -17.95 -4.78 12.51
N GLY A 14 -18.86 -5.27 11.65
CA GLY A 14 -19.81 -6.32 12.04
C GLY A 14 -19.11 -7.58 12.56
N CYS A 15 -18.07 -8.03 11.84
CA CYS A 15 -17.12 -9.03 12.32
C CYS A 15 -15.89 -8.32 12.93
N ALA A 16 -15.89 -8.10 14.23
CA ALA A 16 -14.90 -7.27 14.94
C ALA A 16 -13.70 -8.05 15.52
N CYS A 17 -13.22 -9.06 14.80
CA CYS A 17 -12.06 -9.84 15.26
C CYS A 17 -10.77 -8.99 15.32
N CYS A 18 -10.56 -8.05 14.39
CA CYS A 18 -9.34 -7.23 14.40
C CYS A 18 -9.26 -6.24 15.57
N PRO A 19 -10.27 -5.37 15.83
CA PRO A 19 -10.18 -4.42 16.93
C PRO A 19 -10.02 -5.10 18.29
N SER A 20 -10.82 -6.13 18.58
CA SER A 20 -10.74 -6.89 19.82
C SER A 20 -9.38 -7.60 20.01
N ASN A 21 -8.78 -8.10 18.92
CA ASN A 21 -7.47 -8.73 18.97
C ASN A 21 -6.33 -7.71 19.22
N ILE A 22 -6.41 -6.51 18.64
CA ILE A 22 -5.43 -5.44 18.91
C ILE A 22 -5.48 -5.03 20.39
N CYS A 23 -6.68 -4.91 20.97
CA CYS A 23 -6.86 -4.55 22.38
C CYS A 23 -6.16 -5.51 23.35
N ARG A 24 -6.12 -6.82 23.06
CA ARG A 24 -5.37 -7.78 23.89
C ARG A 24 -3.88 -7.83 23.58
N PHE A 25 -3.47 -7.55 22.34
CA PHE A 25 -2.08 -7.70 21.91
C PHE A 25 -1.19 -6.55 22.38
N ILE A 26 -1.59 -5.30 22.15
CA ILE A 26 -0.74 -4.13 22.44
C ILE A 26 -0.29 -4.07 23.90
N PRO A 27 -1.17 -4.29 24.92
CA PRO A 27 -0.73 -4.29 26.31
C PRO A 27 0.22 -5.44 26.67
N SER A 28 0.27 -6.51 25.88
CA SER A 28 1.16 -7.65 26.11
C SER A 28 2.57 -7.47 25.54
N LEU A 29 2.80 -6.44 24.71
CA LEU A 29 4.07 -6.18 24.02
C LEU A 29 5.31 -6.25 24.93
N PRO A 30 5.33 -5.68 26.15
CA PRO A 30 6.51 -5.75 27.02
C PRO A 30 6.98 -7.19 27.33
N GLY A 31 6.06 -8.16 27.31
CA GLY A 31 6.36 -9.58 27.53
C GLY A 31 7.15 -10.25 26.41
N TYR A 32 7.32 -9.60 25.25
CA TYR A 32 8.07 -10.14 24.10
C TYR A 32 9.52 -9.63 24.02
N ILE A 33 9.91 -8.69 24.89
CA ILE A 33 11.23 -8.03 24.82
C ILE A 33 12.35 -8.99 25.22
N TYR A 34 12.15 -9.75 26.30
CA TYR A 34 13.16 -10.66 26.85
C TYR A 34 12.64 -12.08 27.00
N ALA A 35 13.57 -13.03 27.02
CA ALA A 35 13.31 -14.37 27.54
C ALA A 35 14.46 -14.79 28.46
N VAL A 36 14.19 -15.69 29.40
CA VAL A 36 15.23 -16.25 30.28
C VAL A 36 15.11 -17.76 30.30
N LYS A 37 16.24 -18.44 30.11
CA LYS A 37 16.38 -19.89 30.28
C LYS A 37 17.65 -20.16 31.08
N ASP A 38 17.50 -20.68 32.29
CA ASP A 38 18.62 -20.90 33.21
C ASP A 38 19.45 -19.61 33.41
N LYS A 39 20.69 -19.58 32.89
CA LYS A 39 21.59 -18.43 32.91
C LYS A 39 21.73 -17.73 31.55
N ASP A 40 20.87 -18.05 30.58
CA ASP A 40 20.77 -17.32 29.32
C ASP A 40 19.69 -16.25 29.42
N VAL A 41 20.06 -15.00 29.13
CA VAL A 41 19.14 -13.87 29.00
C VAL A 41 19.08 -13.47 27.54
N TYR A 42 17.92 -13.62 26.92
CA TYR A 42 17.69 -13.27 25.52
C TYR A 42 17.12 -11.85 25.43
N VAL A 43 17.76 -11.00 24.63
CA VAL A 43 17.26 -9.68 24.25
C VAL A 43 16.72 -9.79 22.83
N ASN A 44 15.38 -9.89 22.72
CA ASN A 44 14.68 -10.14 21.47
C ASN A 44 14.23 -8.84 20.79
N LEU A 45 13.68 -7.88 21.53
CA LEU A 45 13.23 -6.60 20.98
C LEU A 45 14.04 -5.44 21.54
N PHE A 46 14.17 -4.39 20.74
CA PHE A 46 14.93 -3.19 21.06
C PHE A 46 13.97 -2.02 21.23
N MET A 47 13.84 -1.55 22.47
CA MET A 47 13.05 -0.38 22.84
C MET A 47 13.49 0.10 24.21
N SER A 48 13.43 1.40 24.48
CA SER A 48 13.81 1.93 25.80
C SER A 48 12.90 1.37 26.90
N ASN A 49 13.47 0.69 27.90
CA ASN A 49 12.73 0.03 28.98
C ASN A 49 13.65 -0.29 30.17
N THR A 50 13.05 -0.54 31.34
CA THR A 50 13.73 -1.17 32.49
C THR A 50 12.98 -2.44 32.86
N SER A 51 13.70 -3.53 33.09
CA SER A 51 13.13 -4.85 33.36
C SER A 51 13.83 -5.57 34.49
N ASP A 52 13.04 -6.17 35.37
CA ASP A 52 13.51 -7.06 36.43
C ASP A 52 13.30 -8.53 36.03
N LEU A 53 14.40 -9.28 35.97
CA LEU A 53 14.47 -10.66 35.49
C LEU A 53 14.91 -11.61 36.63
N LYS A 54 14.51 -12.88 36.51
CA LYS A 54 15.03 -13.97 37.35
C LYS A 54 15.98 -14.85 36.53
N VAL A 55 17.28 -14.69 36.74
CA VAL A 55 18.33 -15.41 36.02
C VAL A 55 18.97 -16.42 36.96
N GLY A 56 18.85 -17.72 36.63
CA GLY A 56 19.23 -18.81 37.55
C GLY A 56 18.54 -18.70 38.92
N GLY A 57 17.29 -18.21 38.95
CA GLY A 57 16.54 -17.97 40.18
C GLY A 57 16.98 -16.74 40.99
N LYS A 58 17.95 -15.95 40.52
CA LYS A 58 18.45 -14.74 41.19
C LYS A 58 18.00 -13.47 40.46
N ALA A 59 17.80 -12.39 41.21
CA ALA A 59 17.34 -11.12 40.65
C ALA A 59 18.42 -10.41 39.81
N VAL A 60 18.05 -9.96 38.61
CA VAL A 60 18.86 -9.13 37.71
C VAL A 60 17.97 -8.01 37.17
N SER A 61 18.47 -6.78 37.16
CA SER A 61 17.76 -5.62 36.60
C SER A 61 18.54 -5.09 35.40
N ILE A 62 17.89 -5.01 34.25
CA ILE A 62 18.46 -4.58 32.96
C ILE A 62 17.69 -3.37 32.45
N GLU A 63 18.39 -2.44 31.84
CA GLU A 63 17.82 -1.26 31.20
C GLU A 63 18.28 -1.17 29.75
N GLN A 64 17.37 -0.81 28.85
CA GLN A 64 17.69 -0.42 27.48
C GLN A 64 17.45 1.07 27.29
N THR A 65 18.36 1.74 26.60
CA THR A 65 18.21 3.11 26.10
C THR A 65 18.51 3.12 24.61
N THR A 66 17.53 3.54 23.80
CA THR A 66 17.63 3.57 22.34
C THR A 66 16.55 4.45 21.70
N GLN A 67 16.78 4.89 20.46
CA GLN A 67 15.76 5.48 19.59
C GLN A 67 15.28 4.50 18.51
N TYR A 68 15.55 3.20 18.66
CA TYR A 68 14.97 2.15 17.81
C TYR A 68 13.44 2.33 17.74
N PRO A 69 12.81 2.32 16.55
CA PRO A 69 13.33 1.84 15.26
C PRO A 69 14.01 2.89 14.35
N TRP A 70 14.28 4.10 14.84
CA TRP A 70 14.78 5.21 14.00
C TRP A 70 16.30 5.22 13.81
N ASN A 71 17.04 4.66 14.76
CA ASN A 71 18.46 4.37 14.61
C ASN A 71 18.80 2.98 15.17
N GLY A 72 20.03 2.56 14.91
CA GLY A 72 20.54 1.26 15.33
C GLY A 72 21.40 1.31 16.59
N ASP A 73 21.35 2.38 17.37
CA ASP A 73 22.15 2.52 18.58
C ASP A 73 21.35 2.07 19.81
N ILE A 74 21.84 1.04 20.49
CA ILE A 74 21.23 0.48 21.70
C ILE A 74 22.27 0.42 22.81
N THR A 75 21.95 0.98 23.96
CA THR A 75 22.70 0.75 25.21
C THR A 75 21.91 -0.16 26.11
N ILE A 76 22.52 -1.25 26.58
CA ILE A 76 21.97 -2.19 27.55
C ILE A 76 22.78 -2.08 28.84
N GLY A 77 22.18 -1.53 29.89
CA GLY A 77 22.81 -1.34 31.21
C GLY A 77 22.42 -2.42 32.20
N ILE A 78 23.35 -2.81 33.07
CA ILE A 78 23.07 -3.69 34.22
C ILE A 78 22.89 -2.84 35.48
N ASN A 79 21.65 -2.71 35.94
CA ASN A 79 21.30 -1.91 37.12
C ASN A 79 21.48 -2.70 38.43
N LYS A 80 21.23 -4.01 38.39
CA LYS A 80 21.42 -4.93 39.53
C LYS A 80 21.74 -6.32 39.02
N ASN A 81 22.63 -7.05 39.70
CA ASN A 81 22.89 -8.45 39.37
C ASN A 81 23.24 -9.26 40.63
N SER A 82 22.32 -10.14 41.05
CA SER A 82 22.54 -11.12 42.12
C SER A 82 22.83 -12.53 41.59
N ALA A 83 22.81 -12.74 40.27
CA ALA A 83 23.13 -14.01 39.61
C ALA A 83 24.65 -14.21 39.39
N GLY A 84 25.41 -13.11 39.36
CA GLY A 84 26.85 -13.12 39.11
C GLY A 84 27.17 -13.32 37.63
N GLN A 85 27.49 -14.54 37.22
CA GLN A 85 27.76 -14.86 35.82
C GLN A 85 26.49 -15.33 35.10
N PHE A 86 26.24 -14.75 33.93
CA PHE A 86 25.19 -15.18 33.01
C PHE A 86 25.56 -14.78 31.57
N ASN A 87 24.93 -15.45 30.60
CA ASN A 87 25.12 -15.20 29.18
C ASN A 87 24.04 -14.26 28.66
N LEU A 88 24.45 -13.07 28.22
CA LEU A 88 23.57 -12.13 27.55
C LEU A 88 23.56 -12.41 26.05
N LYS A 89 22.42 -12.83 25.52
CA LYS A 89 22.19 -13.17 24.11
C LYS A 89 21.44 -12.04 23.43
N VAL A 90 22.14 -11.22 22.66
CA VAL A 90 21.54 -10.09 21.94
C VAL A 90 21.19 -10.51 20.51
N ARG A 91 19.92 -10.42 20.10
CA ARG A 91 19.52 -10.77 18.73
C ARG A 91 20.21 -9.85 17.73
N ILE A 92 20.87 -10.41 16.72
CA ILE A 92 21.36 -9.66 15.57
C ILE A 92 20.34 -9.83 14.44
N PRO A 93 19.58 -8.78 14.09
CA PRO A 93 18.49 -8.89 13.11
C PRO A 93 18.96 -9.40 11.74
N GLY A 94 18.10 -10.11 11.01
CA GLY A 94 18.40 -10.58 9.66
C GLY A 94 18.75 -9.41 8.72
N TRP A 95 18.02 -8.31 8.80
CA TRP A 95 18.18 -7.16 7.90
C TRP A 95 19.59 -6.53 7.94
N VAL A 96 20.23 -6.48 9.12
CA VAL A 96 21.62 -5.98 9.25
C VAL A 96 22.63 -7.00 8.75
N ARG A 97 22.26 -8.28 8.72
CA ARG A 97 23.06 -9.40 8.21
C ARG A 97 22.87 -9.66 6.70
N GLY A 98 22.11 -8.82 6.01
CA GLY A 98 21.81 -9.01 4.59
C GLY A 98 20.75 -10.07 4.30
N GLN A 99 19.91 -10.42 5.27
CA GLN A 99 18.84 -11.41 5.14
C GLN A 99 17.48 -10.76 5.45
N VAL A 100 16.63 -10.58 4.43
CA VAL A 100 15.30 -9.96 4.59
C VAL A 100 14.41 -10.81 5.51
N VAL A 101 14.32 -12.11 5.22
CA VAL A 101 13.58 -13.13 5.98
C VAL A 101 14.38 -14.45 5.99
N PRO A 102 14.10 -15.40 6.89
CA PRO A 102 14.81 -16.70 6.95
C PRO A 102 14.41 -17.68 5.83
N SER A 103 14.32 -17.21 4.58
CA SER A 103 14.03 -17.99 3.38
C SER A 103 14.54 -17.26 2.12
N ASP A 104 14.34 -17.87 0.95
CA ASP A 104 14.62 -17.30 -0.37
C ASP A 104 13.42 -16.51 -0.94
N LEU A 105 12.43 -16.18 -0.12
CA LEU A 105 11.25 -15.43 -0.54
C LEU A 105 11.59 -13.99 -0.93
N TYR A 106 12.58 -13.38 -0.27
CA TYR A 106 13.00 -12.00 -0.49
C TYR A 106 14.52 -11.86 -0.42
N THR A 107 15.08 -10.98 -1.25
CA THR A 107 16.52 -10.68 -1.29
C THR A 107 16.77 -9.18 -1.38
N TYR A 108 17.88 -8.70 -0.83
CA TYR A 108 18.34 -7.34 -1.10
C TYR A 108 19.00 -7.25 -2.48
N SER A 109 18.68 -6.20 -3.24
CA SER A 109 19.21 -5.99 -4.60
C SER A 109 20.04 -4.70 -4.75
N ASP A 110 20.43 -4.07 -3.65
CA ASP A 110 21.17 -2.81 -3.62
C ASP A 110 22.71 -2.96 -3.52
N GLY A 111 23.20 -4.19 -3.33
CA GLY A 111 24.63 -4.49 -3.17
C GLY A 111 25.24 -4.02 -1.85
N LYS A 112 24.46 -3.48 -0.91
CA LYS A 112 24.96 -2.97 0.38
C LYS A 112 25.29 -4.11 1.34
N ARG A 113 26.36 -3.93 2.12
CA ARG A 113 26.82 -4.85 3.16
C ARG A 113 26.86 -4.13 4.49
N LEU A 114 25.69 -4.05 5.12
CA LEU A 114 25.53 -3.48 6.45
C LEU A 114 26.30 -4.30 7.49
N LYS A 115 26.70 -3.64 8.56
CA LYS A 115 27.45 -4.20 9.67
C LYS A 115 26.77 -3.89 10.99
N TYR A 116 27.24 -4.58 12.01
CA TYR A 116 26.91 -4.29 13.39
C TYR A 116 28.19 -4.28 14.23
N THR A 117 28.18 -3.58 15.35
CA THR A 117 29.26 -3.65 16.33
C THR A 117 28.68 -3.85 17.73
N VAL A 118 29.44 -4.54 18.59
CA VAL A 118 29.10 -4.75 20.00
C VAL A 118 30.30 -4.37 20.84
N LYS A 119 30.08 -3.53 21.84
CA LYS A 119 31.07 -3.14 22.84
C LYS A 119 30.56 -3.50 24.23
N VAL A 120 31.48 -3.84 25.13
CA VAL A 120 31.19 -4.00 26.54
C VAL A 120 32.11 -3.08 27.32
N ASN A 121 31.53 -2.14 28.07
CA ASN A 121 32.27 -1.10 28.80
C ASN A 121 33.26 -0.32 27.89
N GLY A 122 32.84 0.02 26.67
CA GLY A 122 33.65 0.75 25.69
C GLY A 122 34.61 -0.10 24.86
N GLU A 123 34.87 -1.36 25.24
CA GLU A 123 35.77 -2.26 24.50
C GLU A 123 35.01 -3.11 23.49
N ALA A 124 35.48 -3.14 22.24
CA ALA A 124 34.87 -3.95 21.18
C ALA A 124 35.02 -5.44 21.48
N VAL A 125 33.92 -6.19 21.39
CA VAL A 125 33.89 -7.65 21.58
C VAL A 125 33.60 -8.31 20.25
N GLN A 126 34.35 -9.37 19.95
CA GLN A 126 34.13 -10.23 18.79
C GLN A 126 33.66 -11.59 19.27
N ASN A 127 32.57 -12.09 18.69
CA ASN A 127 32.07 -13.43 18.96
C ASN A 127 31.29 -13.93 17.74
N GLU A 128 31.25 -15.26 17.57
CA GLU A 128 30.42 -15.88 16.55
C GLU A 128 28.94 -15.83 16.96
N LEU A 129 28.06 -15.66 15.97
CA LEU A 129 26.62 -15.73 16.21
C LEU A 129 26.18 -17.17 16.42
N LYS A 130 25.36 -17.39 17.44
CA LYS A 130 24.67 -18.66 17.67
C LYS A 130 23.18 -18.45 17.51
N ASP A 131 22.58 -19.11 16.52
CA ASP A 131 21.15 -18.99 16.20
C ASP A 131 20.67 -17.53 16.00
N GLY A 132 21.54 -16.69 15.44
CA GLY A 132 21.27 -15.26 15.22
C GLY A 132 21.45 -14.37 16.45
N TYR A 133 22.00 -14.88 17.56
CA TYR A 133 22.32 -14.11 18.75
C TYR A 133 23.83 -13.93 18.93
N PHE A 134 24.22 -12.70 19.28
CA PHE A 134 25.56 -12.40 19.80
C PHE A 134 25.60 -12.73 21.30
N CYS A 135 26.41 -13.71 21.68
CA CYS A 135 26.46 -14.23 23.04
C CYS A 135 27.59 -13.56 23.84
N ILE A 136 27.29 -13.09 25.05
CA ILE A 136 28.25 -12.46 25.96
C ILE A 136 28.15 -13.15 27.31
N ASP A 137 28.95 -14.21 27.51
CA ASP A 137 29.05 -14.93 28.77
C ASP A 137 30.15 -14.33 29.64
N ARG A 138 29.74 -13.63 30.70
CA ARG A 138 30.67 -13.03 31.67
C ARG A 138 30.02 -12.84 33.03
N ARG A 139 30.85 -12.50 34.02
CA ARG A 139 30.39 -11.98 35.30
C ARG A 139 30.02 -10.51 35.14
N TRP A 140 28.75 -10.20 35.34
CA TRP A 140 28.21 -8.83 35.22
C TRP A 140 28.18 -8.12 36.58
N LYS A 141 28.41 -6.81 36.60
CA LYS A 141 28.33 -5.96 37.79
C LYS A 141 27.40 -4.78 37.53
N LYS A 142 26.90 -4.16 38.60
CA LYS A 142 26.16 -2.91 38.50
C LYS A 142 27.00 -1.87 37.76
N GLY A 143 26.41 -1.21 36.77
CA GLY A 143 27.05 -0.19 35.96
C GLY A 143 27.76 -0.71 34.70
N ASP A 144 27.87 -2.03 34.52
CA ASP A 144 28.31 -2.59 33.24
C ASP A 144 27.33 -2.20 32.13
N LYS A 145 27.87 -1.93 30.93
CA LYS A 145 27.12 -1.52 29.74
C LYS A 145 27.51 -2.36 28.54
N VAL A 146 26.51 -2.72 27.74
CA VAL A 146 26.68 -3.26 26.40
C VAL A 146 26.15 -2.23 25.41
N GLU A 147 27.00 -1.81 24.49
CA GLU A 147 26.64 -0.87 23.43
C GLU A 147 26.58 -1.65 22.11
N VAL A 148 25.46 -1.54 21.41
CA VAL A 148 25.21 -2.23 20.14
C VAL A 148 24.91 -1.18 19.10
N HIS A 149 25.60 -1.26 17.97
CA HIS A 149 25.31 -0.46 16.78
C HIS A 149 24.87 -1.36 15.64
N PHE A 150 23.78 -0.99 14.97
CA PHE A 150 23.35 -1.57 13.69
C PHE A 150 23.36 -0.49 12.61
N ASP A 151 24.05 -0.72 11.50
CA ASP A 151 23.94 0.18 10.35
C ASP A 151 22.49 0.20 9.87
N MET A 152 21.83 1.36 9.84
CA MET A 152 20.44 1.50 9.36
C MET A 152 20.37 2.36 8.11
N GLU A 153 20.69 1.76 6.97
CA GLU A 153 20.51 2.38 5.67
C GLU A 153 19.22 1.92 4.99
N PRO A 154 18.60 2.76 4.14
CA PRO A 154 17.56 2.33 3.22
C PRO A 154 18.06 1.20 2.30
N ARG A 155 17.23 0.16 2.18
CA ARG A 155 17.47 -1.05 1.42
C ARG A 155 16.41 -1.27 0.35
N ILE A 156 16.79 -1.98 -0.71
CA ILE A 156 15.89 -2.36 -1.80
C ILE A 156 15.68 -3.87 -1.74
N VAL A 157 14.42 -4.28 -1.65
CA VAL A 157 14.00 -5.68 -1.55
C VAL A 157 13.36 -6.11 -2.87
N LYS A 158 13.75 -7.28 -3.37
CA LYS A 158 13.09 -8.01 -4.45
C LYS A 158 12.47 -9.30 -3.93
N ALA A 159 11.26 -9.60 -4.38
CA ALA A 159 10.64 -10.90 -4.18
C ALA A 159 11.26 -11.97 -5.08
N ASN A 160 11.13 -13.23 -4.66
CA ASN A 160 11.35 -14.38 -5.52
C ASN A 160 10.44 -14.29 -6.76
N ASN A 161 10.96 -14.59 -7.95
CA ASN A 161 10.20 -14.48 -9.21
C ASN A 161 8.94 -15.36 -9.30
N LYS A 162 8.78 -16.33 -8.39
CA LYS A 162 7.53 -17.10 -8.22
C LYS A 162 6.39 -16.24 -7.66
N VAL A 163 6.68 -15.11 -7.02
CA VAL A 163 5.69 -14.12 -6.58
C VAL A 163 5.33 -13.25 -7.76
N GLU A 164 4.28 -13.63 -8.50
CA GLU A 164 3.94 -12.98 -9.78
C GLU A 164 3.60 -11.51 -9.63
N ALA A 165 2.92 -11.14 -8.54
CA ALA A 165 2.48 -9.78 -8.24
C ALA A 165 3.65 -8.78 -8.13
N ASP A 166 4.83 -9.26 -7.74
CA ASP A 166 5.99 -8.42 -7.40
C ASP A 166 7.08 -8.46 -8.49
N ARG A 167 6.83 -9.15 -9.62
CA ARG A 167 7.75 -9.19 -10.76
C ARG A 167 8.00 -7.78 -11.30
N GLY A 168 9.26 -7.44 -11.54
CA GLY A 168 9.65 -6.10 -12.02
C GLY A 168 9.47 -4.98 -10.99
N ARG A 169 9.17 -5.31 -9.72
CA ARG A 169 8.95 -4.35 -8.63
C ARG A 169 9.98 -4.51 -7.52
N ILE A 170 10.11 -3.46 -6.72
CA ILE A 170 10.94 -3.41 -5.52
C ILE A 170 10.16 -2.84 -4.34
N ALA A 171 10.47 -3.31 -3.13
CA ALA A 171 10.04 -2.66 -1.90
C ALA A 171 11.23 -1.93 -1.25
N VAL A 172 10.95 -0.90 -0.44
CA VAL A 172 11.97 -0.14 0.28
C VAL A 172 11.79 -0.36 1.78
N GLU A 173 12.87 -0.63 2.49
CA GLU A 173 12.86 -0.76 3.95
C GLU A 173 14.09 -0.10 4.59
N ARG A 174 13.99 0.26 5.87
CA ARG A 174 15.12 0.75 6.68
C ARG A 174 15.01 0.20 8.09
N GLY A 175 16.04 -0.54 8.52
CA GLY A 175 15.98 -1.26 9.79
C GLY A 175 14.79 -2.24 9.79
N PRO A 176 13.90 -2.22 10.79
CA PRO A 176 12.72 -3.09 10.84
C PRO A 176 11.50 -2.54 10.09
N ILE A 177 11.58 -1.36 9.46
CA ILE A 177 10.43 -0.64 8.92
C ILE A 177 10.39 -0.74 7.40
N VAL A 178 9.29 -1.30 6.88
CA VAL A 178 8.93 -1.24 5.45
C VAL A 178 8.26 0.11 5.16
N TYR A 179 8.56 0.68 4.00
CA TYR A 179 8.07 1.97 3.53
C TYR A 179 7.05 1.83 2.39
N CYS A 180 6.23 2.86 2.19
CA CYS A 180 5.30 2.99 1.06
C CYS A 180 5.27 4.44 0.53
N ALA A 181 4.88 4.61 -0.73
CA ALA A 181 4.49 5.91 -1.28
C ALA A 181 3.01 6.17 -0.97
N GLU A 182 2.63 7.36 -0.51
CA GLU A 182 1.24 7.75 -0.22
C GLU A 182 0.91 9.11 -0.85
N PHE A 183 -0.34 9.27 -1.31
CA PHE A 183 -0.81 10.43 -2.08
C PHE A 183 -0.55 11.82 -1.42
N PRO A 184 -0.57 12.03 -0.09
CA PRO A 184 -0.35 13.35 0.48
C PRO A 184 1.08 13.86 0.31
N ASP A 185 2.05 12.97 0.12
CA ASP A 185 3.47 13.34 0.05
C ASP A 185 3.99 13.44 -1.39
N ASN A 186 3.16 13.14 -2.39
CA ASN A 186 3.53 13.06 -3.80
C ASN A 186 2.45 13.73 -4.66
N ASN A 187 2.81 14.80 -5.38
CA ASN A 187 1.89 15.62 -6.19
C ASN A 187 1.69 15.09 -7.62
N PHE A 188 1.83 13.78 -7.80
CA PHE A 188 1.70 13.06 -9.07
C PHE A 188 1.01 11.71 -8.79
N ASP A 189 0.55 11.03 -9.84
CA ASP A 189 0.00 9.68 -9.70
C ASP A 189 1.09 8.70 -9.25
N ILE A 190 0.94 8.14 -8.05
CA ILE A 190 1.92 7.23 -7.46
C ILE A 190 2.06 5.94 -8.28
N PHE A 191 0.99 5.48 -8.93
CA PHE A 191 1.05 4.27 -9.75
C PHE A 191 1.87 4.45 -11.03
N SER A 192 2.07 5.70 -11.44
CA SER A 192 2.89 6.06 -12.59
C SER A 192 4.39 6.14 -12.28
N VAL A 193 4.77 6.04 -11.00
CA VAL A 193 6.17 6.08 -10.56
C VAL A 193 6.95 4.98 -11.25
N PHE A 194 8.20 5.28 -11.60
CA PHE A 194 9.17 4.36 -12.15
C PHE A 194 10.51 4.58 -11.45
N MET A 195 10.97 3.57 -10.73
CA MET A 195 12.15 3.65 -9.89
C MET A 195 13.44 3.62 -10.72
N ASN A 196 14.37 4.49 -10.34
CA ASN A 196 15.74 4.40 -10.84
C ASN A 196 16.35 3.02 -10.57
N ARG A 197 17.25 2.55 -11.45
CA ARG A 197 17.95 1.25 -11.26
C ARG A 197 18.80 1.22 -9.99
N ASN A 198 19.42 2.35 -9.65
CA ASN A 198 20.27 2.53 -8.47
C ASN A 198 19.80 3.74 -7.65
N PRO A 199 18.62 3.67 -7.00
CA PRO A 199 18.05 4.82 -6.31
C PRO A 199 18.93 5.23 -5.12
N LYS A 200 19.04 6.53 -4.91
CA LYS A 200 19.76 7.13 -3.77
C LYS A 200 18.73 7.69 -2.82
N PHE A 201 18.81 7.31 -1.55
CA PHE A 201 17.83 7.68 -0.54
C PHE A 201 18.42 8.68 0.43
N GLU A 202 17.68 9.75 0.67
CA GLU A 202 17.88 10.68 1.78
C GLU A 202 16.92 10.29 2.91
N VAL A 203 17.42 10.19 4.15
CA VAL A 203 16.58 9.99 5.34
C VAL A 203 16.26 11.36 5.91
N VAL A 204 14.97 11.67 6.04
CA VAL A 204 14.50 12.98 6.53
C VAL A 204 13.66 12.77 7.79
N GLU A 205 14.16 13.24 8.93
CA GLU A 205 13.42 13.19 10.20
C GLU A 205 12.25 14.18 10.19
N LYS A 206 11.09 13.73 10.66
CA LYS A 206 9.84 14.50 10.74
C LYS A 206 9.18 14.28 12.11
N PRO A 207 9.67 14.95 13.17
CA PRO A 207 9.17 14.75 14.54
C PRO A 207 7.69 15.11 14.70
N ASP A 208 7.19 16.08 13.93
CA ASP A 208 5.82 16.59 14.05
C ASP A 208 4.83 15.91 13.07
N LEU A 209 5.31 15.03 12.19
CA LEU A 209 4.47 14.32 11.22
C LEU A 209 4.15 12.91 11.72
N LEU A 210 2.86 12.55 11.73
CA LEU A 210 2.41 11.17 11.97
C LEU A 210 3.02 10.54 13.24
N TYR A 211 3.02 11.30 14.35
CA TYR A 211 3.59 10.90 15.65
C TYR A 211 5.11 10.72 15.67
N GLY A 212 5.82 11.33 14.72
CA GLY A 212 7.28 11.30 14.62
C GLY A 212 7.76 10.13 13.77
N ILE A 213 8.18 10.42 12.55
CA ILE A 213 8.66 9.42 11.59
C ILE A 213 9.94 9.88 10.88
N ASN A 214 10.67 8.92 10.32
CA ASN A 214 11.70 9.21 9.31
C ASN A 214 11.10 8.94 7.93
N GLN A 215 11.04 9.94 7.06
CA GLN A 215 10.72 9.77 5.63
C GLN A 215 11.95 9.32 4.86
N LEU A 216 11.73 8.69 3.69
CA LEU A 216 12.77 8.46 2.69
C LEU A 216 12.45 9.26 1.43
N LYS A 217 13.42 10.02 0.93
CA LYS A 217 13.30 10.73 -0.35
C LYS A 217 14.25 10.15 -1.37
N THR A 218 13.81 10.03 -2.62
CA THR A 218 14.65 9.57 -3.72
C THR A 218 14.21 10.17 -5.04
N GLY A 219 15.14 10.36 -5.97
CA GLY A 219 14.80 10.68 -7.35
C GLY A 219 14.17 9.48 -8.05
N ALA A 220 13.10 9.70 -8.79
CA ALA A 220 12.40 8.73 -9.63
C ALA A 220 11.87 9.42 -10.89
N GLN A 221 11.16 8.67 -11.73
CA GLN A 221 10.40 9.24 -12.85
C GLN A 221 8.93 8.89 -12.68
N THR A 222 8.04 9.67 -13.29
CA THR A 222 6.69 9.20 -13.62
C THR A 222 6.62 8.93 -15.11
N LEU A 223 5.85 7.90 -15.49
CA LEU A 223 5.57 7.58 -16.89
C LEU A 223 4.16 8.03 -17.25
N GLY A 224 3.97 8.53 -18.46
CA GLY A 224 2.65 8.86 -18.98
C GLY A 224 2.60 8.79 -20.49
N TYR A 225 1.47 9.16 -21.07
CA TYR A 225 1.33 9.33 -22.51
C TYR A 225 0.93 10.78 -22.82
N ASP A 226 1.45 11.32 -23.91
CA ASP A 226 0.94 12.58 -24.45
C ASP A 226 -0.35 12.38 -25.27
N ASP A 227 -0.93 13.47 -25.76
CA ASP A 227 -2.18 13.45 -26.54
C ASP A 227 -2.04 12.70 -27.89
N GLN A 228 -0.80 12.39 -28.31
CA GLN A 228 -0.52 11.59 -29.50
C GLN A 228 -0.27 10.11 -29.17
N GLY A 229 -0.42 9.72 -27.90
CA GLY A 229 -0.18 8.35 -27.42
C GLY A 229 1.31 7.98 -27.32
N ARG A 230 2.23 8.95 -27.31
CA ARG A 230 3.66 8.69 -27.14
C ARG A 230 4.01 8.66 -25.66
N LEU A 231 4.85 7.70 -25.26
CA LEU A 231 5.34 7.59 -23.89
C LEU A 231 6.15 8.83 -23.51
N THR A 232 5.84 9.43 -22.37
CA THR A 232 6.53 10.56 -21.76
C THR A 232 7.08 10.16 -20.39
N THR A 233 8.15 10.83 -19.98
CA THR A 233 8.76 10.66 -18.67
C THR A 233 8.92 12.03 -18.00
N THR A 234 8.61 12.13 -16.72
CA THR A 234 8.88 13.34 -15.91
C THR A 234 9.71 12.98 -14.70
N ASP A 235 10.83 13.67 -14.49
CA ASP A 235 11.65 13.47 -13.29
C ASP A 235 10.93 14.03 -12.05
N VAL A 236 10.89 13.24 -10.98
CA VAL A 236 10.20 13.59 -9.73
C VAL A 236 11.04 13.24 -8.50
N SER A 237 10.74 13.91 -7.38
CA SER A 237 11.22 13.51 -6.06
C SER A 237 10.14 12.68 -5.37
N LEU A 238 10.35 11.38 -5.27
CA LEU A 238 9.47 10.46 -4.56
C LEU A 238 9.71 10.55 -3.05
N THR A 239 8.63 10.73 -2.29
CA THR A 239 8.64 10.69 -0.82
C THR A 239 7.93 9.44 -0.32
N LEU A 240 8.60 8.69 0.55
CA LEU A 240 8.09 7.47 1.18
C LEU A 240 7.93 7.67 2.69
N ILE A 241 6.88 7.06 3.26
CA ILE A 241 6.60 7.01 4.70
C ILE A 241 6.61 5.56 5.22
N PRO A 242 6.76 5.32 6.53
CA PRO A 242 6.55 4.00 7.10
C PRO A 242 5.16 3.44 6.77
N TYR A 243 5.10 2.18 6.33
CA TYR A 243 3.85 1.53 5.92
C TYR A 243 2.75 1.58 7.00
N TYR A 244 3.12 1.46 8.28
CA TYR A 244 2.16 1.50 9.38
C TYR A 244 1.42 2.86 9.48
N ALA A 245 2.03 3.94 8.97
CA ALA A 245 1.53 5.31 9.09
C ALA A 245 0.61 5.73 7.94
N TRP A 246 0.49 4.90 6.89
CA TRP A 246 -0.47 5.06 5.81
C TRP A 246 -1.92 5.14 6.32
N ALA A 247 -2.82 5.81 5.57
CA ALA A 247 -4.25 5.94 5.83
C ALA A 247 -4.62 6.68 7.13
N HIS A 248 -3.72 7.56 7.60
CA HIS A 248 -4.00 8.52 8.67
C HIS A 248 -4.45 9.89 8.15
N ARG A 249 -4.31 10.15 6.84
CA ARG A 249 -4.50 11.47 6.22
C ARG A 249 -5.54 11.47 5.09
N GLY A 250 -6.50 10.54 5.16
CA GLY A 250 -7.55 10.36 4.16
C GLY A 250 -7.36 9.09 3.33
N SER A 251 -8.41 8.75 2.57
CA SER A 251 -8.39 7.66 1.60
C SER A 251 -7.76 8.12 0.30
N GLY A 252 -6.79 7.38 -0.23
CA GLY A 252 -6.19 7.66 -1.52
C GLY A 252 -5.15 6.62 -1.93
N ALA A 253 -4.37 6.97 -2.96
CA ALA A 253 -3.37 6.09 -3.55
C ALA A 253 -2.24 5.73 -2.56
N MET A 254 -1.84 4.46 -2.54
CA MET A 254 -0.64 3.98 -1.85
C MET A 254 -0.06 2.74 -2.52
N GLU A 255 1.26 2.64 -2.51
CA GLU A 255 1.98 1.48 -3.04
C GLU A 255 3.24 1.16 -2.22
N VAL A 256 3.43 -0.13 -1.90
CA VAL A 256 4.66 -0.65 -1.27
C VAL A 256 5.65 -1.15 -2.32
N TRP A 257 5.16 -1.85 -3.35
CA TRP A 257 5.96 -2.50 -4.39
C TRP A 257 6.05 -1.61 -5.62
N LEU A 258 7.09 -0.78 -5.66
CA LEU A 258 7.31 0.24 -6.68
C LEU A 258 7.95 -0.39 -7.93
N PRO A 259 7.50 -0.07 -9.14
CA PRO A 259 8.02 -0.68 -10.36
C PRO A 259 9.43 -0.16 -10.69
N GLN A 260 10.30 -1.06 -11.12
CA GLN A 260 11.68 -0.78 -11.59
C GLN A 260 11.92 -1.33 -13.02
N GLU A 261 10.94 -2.06 -13.56
CA GLU A 261 10.92 -2.58 -14.93
C GLU A 261 9.64 -2.14 -15.65
N LEU A 262 9.74 -1.86 -16.96
CA LEU A 262 8.62 -1.31 -17.74
C LEU A 262 7.40 -2.24 -17.73
N SER A 263 7.62 -3.55 -17.65
CA SER A 263 6.56 -4.56 -17.53
C SER A 263 5.68 -4.40 -16.28
N ALA A 264 6.20 -3.74 -15.25
CA ALA A 264 5.49 -3.50 -13.99
C ALA A 264 4.92 -2.07 -13.87
N SER A 265 5.32 -1.14 -14.75
CA SER A 265 4.87 0.24 -14.70
C SER A 265 3.39 0.39 -15.11
N ARG A 266 2.73 1.44 -14.59
CA ARG A 266 1.38 1.84 -15.02
C ARG A 266 1.42 3.31 -15.47
N PRO A 267 1.85 3.60 -16.71
CA PRO A 267 1.93 4.98 -17.18
C PRO A 267 0.57 5.68 -17.10
N THR A 268 0.57 6.95 -16.71
CA THR A 268 -0.64 7.78 -16.70
C THR A 268 -1.19 7.91 -18.12
N MET A 269 -2.44 7.52 -18.29
CA MET A 269 -3.13 7.60 -19.58
C MET A 269 -3.51 9.07 -19.91
N PRO A 270 -3.51 9.50 -21.19
CA PRO A 270 -3.87 10.87 -21.56
C PRO A 270 -5.30 11.19 -21.15
N ALA A 271 -5.64 12.43 -20.81
CA ALA A 271 -6.99 12.83 -20.44
C ALA A 271 -8.01 12.43 -21.53
N THR A 272 -9.20 11.99 -21.11
CA THR A 272 -10.31 11.56 -21.96
C THR A 272 -11.51 12.39 -21.56
N LEU A 273 -12.46 12.58 -22.47
CA LEU A 273 -13.67 13.32 -22.15
C LEU A 273 -14.37 12.74 -20.89
N ALA A 274 -14.45 11.41 -20.77
CA ALA A 274 -15.01 10.72 -19.60
C ALA A 274 -14.25 11.01 -18.29
N SER A 275 -12.93 10.82 -18.26
CA SER A 275 -12.11 11.03 -17.05
C SER A 275 -12.12 12.47 -16.53
N GLU A 276 -12.30 13.46 -17.40
CA GLU A 276 -12.39 14.88 -17.01
C GLU A 276 -13.81 15.31 -16.64
N SER A 277 -14.80 14.43 -16.87
CA SER A 277 -16.19 14.73 -16.61
C SER A 277 -16.53 14.71 -15.13
N LYS A 278 -17.43 15.61 -14.73
CA LYS A 278 -18.12 15.48 -13.45
C LYS A 278 -19.18 14.40 -13.56
N ILE A 279 -19.27 13.58 -12.51
CA ILE A 279 -20.18 12.45 -12.47
C ILE A 279 -21.32 12.73 -11.50
N ASP A 280 -22.55 12.42 -11.92
CA ASP A 280 -23.70 12.28 -11.02
C ASP A 280 -24.43 10.98 -11.37
N ALA A 281 -25.18 10.45 -10.41
CA ALA A 281 -25.94 9.24 -10.62
C ALA A 281 -27.18 9.19 -9.74
N SER A 282 -28.14 8.41 -10.22
CA SER A 282 -29.36 7.96 -9.51
C SER A 282 -29.11 7.35 -8.12
N HIS A 283 -27.91 6.83 -7.86
CA HIS A 283 -27.49 6.33 -6.56
C HIS A 283 -26.10 6.88 -6.18
N ARG A 284 -26.00 7.63 -5.09
CA ARG A 284 -24.72 8.22 -4.66
C ARG A 284 -23.93 7.22 -3.81
N ALA A 285 -22.81 6.74 -4.36
CA ALA A 285 -21.85 5.91 -3.66
C ALA A 285 -20.43 6.46 -3.90
N LYS A 286 -19.51 6.26 -2.94
CA LYS A 286 -18.11 6.67 -3.11
C LYS A 286 -17.43 5.97 -4.28
N SER A 287 -17.86 4.74 -4.60
CA SER A 287 -17.36 3.96 -5.74
C SER A 287 -17.78 4.52 -7.10
N ILE A 288 -18.57 5.60 -7.16
CA ILE A 288 -18.93 6.24 -8.42
C ILE A 288 -17.71 6.73 -9.20
N SER A 289 -16.58 6.99 -8.53
CA SER A 289 -15.32 7.34 -9.21
C SER A 289 -14.71 6.19 -10.03
N ALA A 290 -15.18 4.94 -9.84
CA ALA A 290 -14.68 3.80 -10.60
C ALA A 290 -15.08 3.87 -12.08
N ILE A 291 -16.18 4.55 -12.41
CA ILE A 291 -16.77 4.46 -13.75
C ILE A 291 -15.97 5.19 -14.84
N ASN A 292 -14.99 6.01 -14.47
CA ASN A 292 -14.12 6.73 -15.38
C ASN A 292 -12.65 6.67 -14.93
N ASP A 293 -12.29 5.61 -14.20
CA ASP A 293 -10.92 5.38 -13.75
C ASP A 293 -10.05 4.66 -14.79
N ARG A 294 -10.67 4.25 -15.91
CA ARG A 294 -10.07 3.60 -17.09
C ARG A 294 -9.54 2.21 -16.81
N LEU A 295 -9.96 1.60 -15.72
CA LEU A 295 -9.64 0.21 -15.43
C LEU A 295 -10.67 -0.69 -16.12
N ILE A 296 -10.20 -1.36 -17.18
CA ILE A 296 -11.01 -2.34 -17.92
C ILE A 296 -10.77 -3.75 -17.41
N PRO A 297 -11.83 -4.56 -17.20
CA PRO A 297 -11.68 -5.94 -16.73
C PRO A 297 -10.94 -6.79 -17.76
N LYS A 298 -10.07 -7.69 -17.30
CA LYS A 298 -9.33 -8.60 -18.19
C LYS A 298 -10.24 -9.59 -18.90
N ASP A 299 -11.26 -10.06 -18.18
CA ASP A 299 -12.27 -11.01 -18.63
C ASP A 299 -13.52 -10.90 -17.74
N GLU A 300 -14.54 -11.72 -18.00
CA GLU A 300 -15.81 -11.72 -17.26
C GLU A 300 -15.70 -12.11 -15.78
N ASN A 301 -14.57 -12.69 -15.37
CA ASN A 301 -14.30 -13.16 -14.01
C ASN A 301 -13.36 -12.23 -13.23
N ASP A 302 -12.92 -11.11 -13.81
CA ASP A 302 -12.01 -10.18 -13.13
C ASP A 302 -12.69 -9.50 -11.94
N ARG A 303 -12.32 -9.90 -10.72
CA ARG A 303 -12.80 -9.30 -9.46
C ARG A 303 -11.78 -8.36 -8.82
N SER A 304 -10.68 -8.08 -9.51
CA SER A 304 -9.60 -7.27 -8.96
C SER A 304 -9.84 -5.76 -9.10
N LEU A 305 -10.77 -5.35 -9.97
CA LEU A 305 -11.06 -3.95 -10.27
C LEU A 305 -12.16 -3.35 -9.38
N PRO A 306 -12.09 -2.04 -9.08
CA PRO A 306 -13.21 -1.33 -8.48
C PRO A 306 -14.41 -1.31 -9.44
N TYR A 307 -15.62 -1.15 -8.88
CA TYR A 307 -16.85 -1.07 -9.65
C TYR A 307 -17.90 -0.25 -8.90
N TYR A 308 -18.81 0.36 -9.66
CA TYR A 308 -20.00 1.03 -9.16
C TYR A 308 -21.23 0.12 -9.32
N HIS A 309 -22.18 0.14 -8.39
CA HIS A 309 -23.36 -0.73 -8.46
C HIS A 309 -24.62 -0.10 -7.85
N TRP A 310 -25.78 -0.66 -8.19
CA TRP A 310 -27.08 -0.24 -7.66
C TRP A 310 -27.67 -1.17 -6.59
N TRP A 311 -26.91 -2.18 -6.13
CA TRP A 311 -27.39 -3.07 -5.06
C TRP A 311 -27.89 -2.28 -3.81
N PRO A 312 -29.06 -2.62 -3.24
CA PRO A 312 -29.90 -3.80 -3.52
C PRO A 312 -31.08 -3.56 -4.49
N LYS A 313 -31.07 -2.49 -5.31
CA LYS A 313 -32.18 -2.20 -6.24
C LYS A 313 -32.34 -3.30 -7.30
N GLN A 314 -33.58 -3.54 -7.72
CA GLN A 314 -33.96 -4.57 -8.70
C GLN A 314 -35.12 -4.06 -9.56
N GLY A 315 -35.13 -4.39 -10.85
CA GLY A 315 -36.22 -4.05 -11.77
C GLY A 315 -36.49 -2.56 -11.98
N THR A 316 -35.62 -1.67 -11.51
CA THR A 316 -35.73 -0.21 -11.69
C THR A 316 -34.98 0.28 -12.91
N THR A 317 -35.29 1.49 -13.36
CA THR A 317 -34.48 2.24 -14.31
C THR A 317 -33.59 3.22 -13.54
N GLU A 318 -32.28 3.11 -13.77
CA GLU A 318 -31.25 3.89 -13.11
C GLU A 318 -30.47 4.70 -14.15
N TRP A 319 -29.69 5.68 -13.69
CA TRP A 319 -28.90 6.52 -14.58
C TRP A 319 -27.58 6.98 -13.97
N ILE A 320 -26.64 7.29 -14.86
CA ILE A 320 -25.37 7.95 -14.63
C ILE A 320 -25.25 9.09 -15.66
N THR A 321 -24.71 10.24 -15.26
CA THR A 321 -24.43 11.36 -16.16
C THR A 321 -22.97 11.78 -16.10
N TYR A 322 -22.44 12.16 -17.26
CA TYR A 322 -21.25 12.98 -17.36
C TYR A 322 -21.63 14.41 -17.72
N GLU A 323 -21.08 15.38 -16.98
CA GLU A 323 -20.99 16.77 -17.39
C GLU A 323 -19.54 17.06 -17.83
N PHE A 324 -19.39 17.35 -19.12
CA PHE A 324 -18.09 17.62 -19.74
C PHE A 324 -17.54 18.99 -19.31
N PRO A 325 -16.19 19.15 -19.26
CA PRO A 325 -15.58 20.46 -18.96
C PRO A 325 -16.01 21.54 -19.94
N ALA A 326 -16.15 21.19 -21.22
CA ALA A 326 -16.61 22.03 -22.31
C ALA A 326 -17.53 21.24 -23.24
N GLU A 327 -18.23 21.95 -24.12
CA GLU A 327 -19.04 21.31 -25.16
C GLU A 327 -18.15 20.46 -26.09
N ALA A 328 -18.53 19.20 -26.30
CA ALA A 328 -17.79 18.24 -27.10
C ALA A 328 -18.72 17.54 -28.10
N ALA A 329 -18.16 17.10 -29.23
CA ALA A 329 -18.83 16.19 -30.14
C ALA A 329 -18.62 14.76 -29.61
N VAL A 330 -19.71 13.98 -29.53
CA VAL A 330 -19.70 12.58 -29.11
C VAL A 330 -20.47 11.77 -30.14
N SER A 331 -19.94 10.62 -30.51
CA SER A 331 -20.50 9.74 -31.54
C SER A 331 -20.48 8.25 -31.15
N SER A 332 -19.83 7.90 -30.03
CA SER A 332 -19.87 6.54 -29.50
C SER A 332 -19.83 6.49 -27.99
N SER A 333 -20.25 5.36 -27.43
CA SER A 333 -20.13 5.08 -26.01
C SER A 333 -19.87 3.60 -25.76
N THR A 334 -18.97 3.28 -24.84
CA THR A 334 -18.63 1.91 -24.44
C THR A 334 -18.89 1.71 -22.97
N VAL A 335 -19.58 0.63 -22.59
CA VAL A 335 -19.81 0.28 -21.18
C VAL A 335 -19.27 -1.11 -20.87
N TYR A 336 -18.54 -1.23 -19.75
CA TYR A 336 -18.06 -2.49 -19.19
C TYR A 336 -18.91 -2.86 -17.97
N TRP A 337 -19.71 -3.91 -18.09
CA TRP A 337 -20.66 -4.30 -17.05
C TRP A 337 -20.03 -5.16 -15.95
N PHE A 338 -20.36 -4.85 -14.70
CA PHE A 338 -20.05 -5.69 -13.54
C PHE A 338 -21.15 -6.74 -13.33
N ASP A 339 -20.74 -7.99 -13.12
CA ASP A 339 -21.61 -9.12 -12.88
C ASP A 339 -20.91 -10.11 -11.96
N ASP A 340 -21.45 -10.35 -10.76
CA ASP A 340 -20.85 -11.17 -9.70
C ASP A 340 -21.53 -12.55 -9.55
N ALA A 341 -22.12 -13.06 -10.63
CA ALA A 341 -22.72 -14.38 -10.65
C ALA A 341 -21.71 -15.49 -10.28
N PRO A 342 -22.20 -16.63 -9.75
CA PRO A 342 -23.59 -16.90 -9.37
C PRO A 342 -23.95 -16.41 -7.96
N TRP A 343 -22.95 -16.07 -7.13
CA TRP A 343 -23.12 -15.89 -5.69
C TRP A 343 -23.53 -14.48 -5.28
N GLY A 344 -23.15 -13.47 -6.06
CA GLY A 344 -23.45 -12.08 -5.74
C GLY A 344 -24.78 -11.59 -6.32
N GLY A 345 -25.04 -10.32 -6.06
CA GLY A 345 -26.33 -9.67 -6.27
C GLY A 345 -26.49 -8.91 -7.58
N CYS A 346 -25.42 -8.76 -8.36
CA CYS A 346 -25.36 -7.96 -9.57
C CYS A 346 -25.29 -8.83 -10.82
N ARG A 347 -26.05 -8.46 -11.85
CA ARG A 347 -25.98 -9.05 -13.19
C ARG A 347 -25.84 -7.96 -14.24
N VAL A 348 -25.41 -8.32 -15.45
CA VAL A 348 -25.52 -7.43 -16.60
C VAL A 348 -26.96 -6.90 -16.75
N PRO A 349 -27.15 -5.65 -17.20
CA PRO A 349 -28.48 -5.05 -17.25
C PRO A 349 -29.37 -5.71 -18.30
N LYS A 350 -30.67 -5.45 -18.20
CA LYS A 350 -31.65 -5.91 -19.20
C LYS A 350 -31.51 -5.14 -20.51
N SER A 351 -31.26 -3.83 -20.40
CA SER A 351 -31.03 -2.91 -21.51
C SER A 351 -30.41 -1.63 -21.00
N TRP A 352 -29.83 -0.84 -21.90
CA TRP A 352 -29.35 0.51 -21.62
C TRP A 352 -29.49 1.38 -22.86
N LYS A 353 -29.45 2.71 -22.66
CA LYS A 353 -29.54 3.72 -23.71
C LYS A 353 -28.67 4.93 -23.37
N ILE A 354 -28.32 5.68 -24.41
CA ILE A 354 -27.58 6.93 -24.30
C ILE A 354 -28.51 8.10 -24.66
N TYR A 355 -28.43 9.16 -23.87
CA TYR A 355 -29.11 10.43 -24.11
C TYR A 355 -28.10 11.57 -24.02
N TYR A 356 -28.31 12.64 -24.79
CA TYR A 356 -27.57 13.88 -24.67
C TYR A 356 -28.48 15.00 -24.19
N LYS A 357 -27.89 16.03 -23.59
CA LYS A 357 -28.64 17.23 -23.19
C LYS A 357 -28.61 18.24 -24.33
N ASP A 358 -29.77 18.63 -24.83
CA ASP A 358 -29.90 19.62 -25.90
C ASP A 358 -29.67 21.07 -25.39
N ALA A 359 -29.69 22.03 -26.31
CA ALA A 359 -29.50 23.45 -25.99
C ALA A 359 -30.59 24.04 -25.07
N GLN A 360 -31.75 23.40 -24.99
CA GLN A 360 -32.87 23.75 -24.12
C GLN A 360 -32.79 23.04 -22.76
N GLY A 361 -31.73 22.24 -22.54
CA GLY A 361 -31.50 21.51 -21.30
C GLY A 361 -32.33 20.24 -21.16
N GLN A 362 -32.98 19.76 -22.23
CA GLN A 362 -33.78 18.54 -22.22
C GLN A 362 -32.93 17.33 -22.63
N TRP A 363 -33.24 16.17 -22.06
CA TRP A 363 -32.59 14.90 -22.42
C TRP A 363 -33.21 14.33 -23.69
N GLN A 364 -32.43 14.20 -24.74
CA GLN A 364 -32.83 13.59 -26.00
C GLN A 364 -32.08 12.27 -26.22
N PRO A 365 -32.75 11.20 -26.68
CA PRO A 365 -32.05 9.98 -27.06
C PRO A 365 -31.15 10.25 -28.26
N VAL A 366 -29.99 9.59 -28.32
CA VAL A 366 -29.16 9.62 -29.53
C VAL A 366 -29.86 8.92 -30.69
N THR A 367 -29.64 9.42 -31.92
CA THR A 367 -30.19 8.84 -33.15
C THR A 367 -29.15 8.01 -33.87
N GLY A 368 -29.60 7.14 -34.79
CA GLY A 368 -28.67 6.31 -35.58
C GLY A 368 -27.91 5.27 -34.75
N ALA A 369 -28.35 5.00 -33.51
CA ALA A 369 -27.69 4.06 -32.62
C ALA A 369 -27.71 2.63 -33.19
N ASP A 370 -26.56 1.95 -33.18
CA ASP A 370 -26.45 0.57 -33.63
C ASP A 370 -26.95 -0.44 -32.57
N LYS A 371 -26.07 -1.13 -31.84
CA LYS A 371 -26.44 -2.20 -30.90
C LYS A 371 -25.98 -1.88 -29.49
N TYR A 372 -26.94 -1.81 -28.57
CA TYR A 372 -26.68 -1.79 -27.13
C TYR A 372 -26.41 -3.21 -26.60
N GLY A 373 -25.12 -3.58 -26.49
CA GLY A 373 -24.68 -4.88 -25.99
C GLY A 373 -24.71 -5.03 -24.46
N VAL A 374 -24.81 -6.26 -23.96
CA VAL A 374 -24.72 -6.60 -22.52
C VAL A 374 -23.77 -7.77 -22.26
N VAL A 375 -22.74 -7.91 -23.10
CA VAL A 375 -21.73 -8.96 -23.03
C VAL A 375 -20.84 -8.73 -21.80
N LYS A 376 -20.60 -9.79 -21.03
CA LYS A 376 -19.71 -9.79 -19.86
C LYS A 376 -18.25 -9.78 -20.29
N GLY A 377 -17.38 -9.15 -19.50
CA GLY A 377 -15.94 -9.20 -19.72
C GLY A 377 -15.44 -8.47 -20.97
N ALA A 378 -16.32 -7.76 -21.67
CA ALA A 378 -16.01 -7.06 -22.91
C ALA A 378 -16.68 -5.68 -22.93
N GLY A 379 -16.09 -4.76 -23.69
CA GLY A 379 -16.67 -3.46 -23.95
C GLY A 379 -17.94 -3.59 -24.79
N ASN A 380 -19.02 -2.97 -24.34
CA ASN A 380 -20.28 -2.91 -25.07
C ASN A 380 -20.39 -1.53 -25.73
N THR A 381 -19.84 -1.43 -26.94
CA THR A 381 -19.82 -0.19 -27.72
C THR A 381 -21.10 -0.01 -28.51
N VAL A 382 -21.65 1.19 -28.47
CA VAL A 382 -22.70 1.68 -29.35
C VAL A 382 -22.18 2.90 -30.12
N ASN A 383 -22.35 2.90 -31.44
CA ASN A 383 -22.11 4.06 -32.30
C ASN A 383 -23.43 4.73 -32.62
N PHE A 384 -23.45 6.05 -32.72
CA PHE A 384 -24.64 6.85 -33.01
C PHE A 384 -24.27 8.12 -33.79
N ASP A 385 -25.29 8.80 -34.33
CA ASP A 385 -25.10 10.06 -35.04
C ASP A 385 -24.39 11.08 -34.12
N PRO A 386 -23.34 11.78 -34.58
CA PRO A 386 -22.61 12.71 -33.73
C PRO A 386 -23.50 13.79 -33.11
N VAL A 387 -23.44 13.93 -31.79
CA VAL A 387 -24.14 14.96 -31.03
C VAL A 387 -23.13 15.92 -30.41
N LYS A 388 -23.43 17.22 -30.48
CA LYS A 388 -22.64 18.25 -29.81
C LYS A 388 -23.34 18.64 -28.50
N THR A 389 -22.71 18.37 -27.37
CA THR A 389 -23.34 18.57 -26.06
C THR A 389 -22.30 18.82 -24.96
N LYS A 390 -22.74 19.34 -23.82
CA LYS A 390 -21.97 19.40 -22.58
C LYS A 390 -22.31 18.26 -21.62
N SER A 391 -23.36 17.47 -21.89
CA SER A 391 -23.76 16.41 -20.96
C SER A 391 -24.38 15.21 -21.67
N ILE A 392 -24.02 14.03 -21.17
CA ILE A 392 -24.53 12.75 -21.65
C ILE A 392 -25.03 11.93 -20.47
N LYS A 393 -26.07 11.12 -20.69
CA LYS A 393 -26.71 10.26 -19.70
C LYS A 393 -26.72 8.82 -20.21
N LEU A 394 -26.14 7.93 -19.42
CA LEU A 394 -26.32 6.49 -19.51
C LEU A 394 -27.56 6.13 -18.68
N GLU A 395 -28.58 5.57 -19.33
CA GLU A 395 -29.78 5.07 -18.67
C GLU A 395 -29.79 3.54 -18.74
N ILE A 396 -30.00 2.89 -17.60
CA ILE A 396 -29.85 1.44 -17.43
C ILE A 396 -31.15 0.87 -16.87
N THR A 397 -31.68 -0.18 -17.48
CA THR A 397 -32.78 -0.97 -16.91
C THR A 397 -32.21 -2.19 -16.20
N LEU A 398 -32.40 -2.24 -14.88
CA LEU A 398 -31.92 -3.34 -14.05
C LEU A 398 -32.70 -4.64 -14.33
N PRO A 399 -32.08 -5.82 -14.12
CA PRO A 399 -32.79 -7.10 -14.17
C PRO A 399 -33.90 -7.19 -13.12
N ASP A 400 -34.94 -7.98 -13.41
CA ASP A 400 -36.15 -8.04 -12.57
C ASP A 400 -35.88 -8.52 -11.13
N LYS A 401 -34.80 -9.30 -10.91
CA LYS A 401 -34.45 -9.92 -9.61
C LYS A 401 -33.01 -9.67 -9.14
N HIS A 402 -32.27 -8.81 -9.84
CA HIS A 402 -30.86 -8.52 -9.52
C HIS A 402 -30.56 -7.03 -9.71
N ALA A 403 -29.53 -6.54 -9.04
CA ALA A 403 -28.95 -5.24 -9.37
C ALA A 403 -28.07 -5.36 -10.62
N ALA A 404 -27.50 -4.25 -11.04
CA ALA A 404 -26.40 -4.22 -12.00
C ALA A 404 -25.22 -3.42 -11.43
N GLY A 405 -24.08 -3.50 -12.11
CA GLY A 405 -22.96 -2.61 -11.86
C GLY A 405 -22.18 -2.30 -13.13
N VAL A 406 -21.26 -1.35 -13.02
CA VAL A 406 -20.40 -0.84 -14.09
C VAL A 406 -18.97 -0.84 -13.58
N TYR A 407 -18.05 -1.41 -14.35
CA TYR A 407 -16.61 -1.22 -14.16
C TYR A 407 -16.22 0.16 -14.70
N GLU A 408 -16.47 0.41 -15.98
CA GLU A 408 -16.04 1.62 -16.70
C GLU A 408 -17.10 2.05 -17.73
N TRP A 409 -17.23 3.36 -17.95
CA TRP A 409 -18.07 3.97 -18.97
C TRP A 409 -17.28 5.03 -19.77
N GLU A 410 -17.05 4.74 -21.04
CA GLU A 410 -16.32 5.57 -21.98
C GLU A 410 -17.26 6.30 -22.96
N VAL A 411 -16.82 7.47 -23.41
CA VAL A 411 -17.47 8.28 -24.46
C VAL A 411 -16.42 8.85 -25.40
N GLN A 412 -16.71 8.85 -26.71
CA GLN A 412 -15.83 9.39 -27.77
C GLN A 412 -16.62 10.15 -28.83
#